data_AF-A0A7C4J8E1-F1
#
_entry.id   AF-A0A7C4J8E1-F1
#
_cell.length_a   1.000
_cell.length_b   1.000
_cell.length_c   1.000
_cell.angle_alpha   90.00
_cell.angle_beta   90.00
_cell.angle_gamma   90.00
#
_symmetry.space_group_name_H-M   'P 1'
#
loop_
_entity.id
_entity.type
_entity.pdbx_description
1 polymer ?
#
loop_
_entity_poly.entity_id
_entity_poly.type
_entity_poly.pdbx_seq_one_letter_code
_entity_poly.pdbx_strand_id
1 'polypeptide(L)'
;RVDNAVFSTIADVLSGTFTSGNTVYRLNNNGVGLAPFHGADAAIPQSVKDALEAARLGIIDGAIDVNFDCRYPLYLPLVRR
;
A
#
# COMPACT_ATOMS: atom_id res chain seq x y z
N ARG A 1 5.24 -8.50 1.75
CA ARG A 1 6.26 -9.00 2.67
C ARG A 1 5.75 -10.33 3.20
N VAL A 2 6.13 -11.43 2.54
CA VAL A 2 5.63 -12.77 2.87
C VAL A 2 6.37 -13.37 4.07
N ASP A 3 7.64 -13.01 4.20
CA ASP A 3 8.50 -13.23 5.36
C ASP A 3 7.83 -12.85 6.69
N ASN A 4 7.29 -11.63 6.79
CA ASN A 4 6.56 -11.19 7.98
C ASN A 4 5.32 -12.06 8.26
N ALA A 5 4.62 -12.50 7.22
CA ALA A 5 3.43 -13.33 7.37
C ALA A 5 3.78 -14.71 7.92
N VAL A 6 4.83 -15.35 7.40
CA VAL A 6 5.30 -16.65 7.88
C VAL A 6 5.79 -16.53 9.32
N PHE A 7 6.64 -15.53 9.61
CA PHE A 7 7.18 -15.32 10.95
C PHE A 7 6.07 -15.11 11.98
N SER A 8 5.14 -14.19 11.71
CA SER A 8 4.06 -13.85 12.65
C SER A 8 3.13 -15.05 12.89
N THR A 9 2.81 -15.81 11.84
CA THR A 9 1.97 -17.01 11.97
C THR A 9 2.62 -18.05 12.89
N ILE A 10 3.91 -18.32 12.73
CA ILE A 10 4.63 -19.26 13.60
C ILE A 10 4.69 -18.72 15.03
N ALA A 11 4.96 -17.42 15.21
CA ALA A 11 5.00 -16.78 16.53
C ALA A 11 3.65 -16.87 17.26
N ASP A 12 2.54 -16.67 16.56
CA ASP A 12 1.18 -16.80 17.12
C ASP A 12 0.87 -18.24 17.55
N VAL A 13 1.31 -19.24 16.79
CA VAL A 13 1.15 -20.65 17.17
C VAL A 13 1.94 -20.96 18.44
N LEU A 14 3.20 -20.52 18.51
CA LEU A 14 4.06 -20.76 19.67
C LEU A 14 3.56 -20.06 20.95
N SER A 15 2.97 -18.87 20.81
CA SER A 15 2.40 -18.11 21.93
C SER A 15 0.96 -18.51 22.27
N GLY A 16 0.34 -19.41 21.49
CA GLY A 16 -1.04 -19.86 21.70
C GLY A 16 -2.10 -18.83 21.34
N THR A 17 -1.75 -17.76 20.61
CA THR A 17 -2.64 -16.68 20.17
C THR A 17 -3.15 -16.85 18.74
N PHE A 18 -2.77 -17.93 18.06
CA PHE A 18 -3.17 -18.18 16.67
C PHE A 18 -4.69 -18.23 16.49
N THR A 19 -5.17 -17.49 15.49
CA THR A 19 -6.57 -17.50 15.04
C THR A 19 -6.64 -17.90 13.57
N SER A 20 -7.55 -18.81 13.22
CA SER A 20 -7.83 -19.16 11.83
C SER A 20 -8.60 -18.05 11.12
N GLY A 21 -8.41 -17.94 9.80
CA GLY A 21 -9.08 -16.94 8.97
C GLY A 21 -8.11 -16.25 8.01
N ASN A 22 -8.57 -15.13 7.45
CA ASN A 22 -7.81 -14.35 6.47
C ASN A 22 -7.19 -13.11 7.13
N THR A 23 -5.89 -12.94 6.96
CA THR A 23 -5.18 -11.71 7.32
C THR A 23 -4.84 -10.93 6.05
N VAL A 24 -5.21 -9.65 6.01
CA VAL A 24 -4.97 -8.78 4.85
C VAL A 24 -3.77 -7.88 5.08
N TYR A 25 -2.79 -8.01 4.20
CA TYR A 25 -1.54 -7.24 4.17
C TYR A 25 -1.67 -6.04 3.23
N ARG A 26 -1.41 -4.83 3.74
CA ARG A 26 -1.64 -3.54 3.09
C ARG A 26 -0.39 -2.64 3.19
N LEU A 27 -0.46 -1.44 2.61
CA LEU A 27 0.55 -0.41 2.80
C LEU A 27 0.63 0.07 4.26
N ASN A 28 -0.51 0.14 4.98
CA ASN A 28 -0.54 0.65 6.35
C ASN A 28 0.13 -0.26 7.39
N ASN A 29 0.18 -1.57 7.16
CA ASN A 29 0.77 -2.57 8.05
C ASN A 29 2.09 -3.14 7.49
N ASN A 30 2.70 -2.43 6.55
CA ASN A 30 3.94 -2.84 5.86
C ASN A 30 3.84 -4.22 5.20
N GLY A 31 2.62 -4.68 4.91
CA GLY A 31 2.34 -5.92 4.23
C GLY A 31 2.74 -5.89 2.75
N VAL A 32 2.67 -4.72 2.12
CA VAL A 32 3.18 -4.43 0.77
C VAL A 32 3.87 -3.08 0.76
N GLY A 33 4.71 -2.82 -0.25
CA GLY A 33 5.40 -1.53 -0.41
C GLY A 33 6.47 -1.59 -1.49
N LEU A 34 6.96 -0.43 -1.90
CA LEU A 34 8.05 -0.32 -2.86
C LEU A 34 9.38 -0.75 -2.23
N ALA A 35 10.27 -1.30 -3.06
CA ALA A 35 11.66 -1.51 -2.71
C ALA A 35 12.43 -0.17 -2.87
N PRO A 36 13.59 -0.01 -2.22
CA PRO A 36 14.48 1.11 -2.51
C PRO A 36 14.85 1.17 -4.01
N PHE A 37 15.04 2.37 -4.55
CA PHE A 37 15.31 2.54 -5.98
C PHE A 37 16.75 2.16 -6.38
N HIS A 38 17.67 2.03 -5.42
CA HIS A 38 19.06 1.62 -5.64
C HIS A 38 19.71 2.43 -6.79
N GLY A 39 20.32 1.75 -7.77
CA GLY A 39 21.00 2.41 -8.89
C GLY A 39 20.09 3.22 -9.81
N ALA A 40 18.76 3.04 -9.74
CA ALA A 40 17.81 3.83 -10.50
C ALA A 40 17.48 5.17 -9.82
N ASP A 41 17.87 5.38 -8.55
CA ASP A 41 17.43 6.53 -7.76
C ASP A 41 17.76 7.88 -8.41
N ALA A 42 18.94 8.00 -9.02
CA ALA A 42 19.38 9.21 -9.71
C ALA A 42 18.62 9.48 -11.02
N ALA A 43 18.03 8.45 -11.62
CA ALA A 43 17.25 8.58 -12.85
C ALA A 43 15.78 8.94 -12.59
N ILE A 44 15.32 8.88 -11.33
CA ILE A 44 13.94 9.18 -10.96
C ILE A 44 13.86 10.64 -10.51
N PRO A 45 13.12 11.51 -11.23
CA PRO A 45 12.93 12.89 -10.83
C PRO A 45 12.30 12.99 -9.44
N GLN A 46 12.69 14.01 -8.67
CA GLN A 46 12.15 14.22 -7.31
C GLN A 46 10.62 14.33 -7.31
N SER A 47 10.05 15.03 -8.30
CA SER A 47 8.59 15.16 -8.44
C SER A 47 7.87 13.81 -8.58
N VAL A 48 8.52 12.80 -9.18
CA VAL A 48 7.97 11.45 -9.30
C VAL A 48 8.03 10.73 -7.94
N LYS A 49 9.14 10.88 -7.19
CA LYS A 49 9.25 10.34 -5.84
C LYS A 49 8.20 10.94 -4.91
N ASP A 50 7.98 12.25 -5.01
CA ASP A 50 6.96 12.96 -4.24
C ASP A 50 5.55 12.49 -4.60
N ALA A 51 5.26 12.29 -5.89
CA ALA A 51 3.99 11.75 -6.35
C ALA A 51 3.74 10.31 -5.86
N LEU A 52 4.78 9.46 -5.83
CA LEU A 52 4.69 8.11 -5.27
C LEU A 52 4.37 8.14 -3.77
N GLU A 53 4.98 9.06 -3.02
CA GLU A 53 4.72 9.21 -1.58
C GLU A 53 3.31 9.76 -1.33
N ALA A 54 2.87 10.75 -2.10
CA ALA A 54 1.50 11.26 -2.04
C ALA A 54 0.47 10.16 -2.35
N ALA A 55 0.73 9.33 -3.37
CA ALA A 55 -0.14 8.19 -3.68
C ALA A 55 -0.14 7.14 -2.55
N ARG A 56 1.03 6.84 -1.97
CA ARG A 56 1.14 5.91 -0.83
C ARG A 56 0.30 6.38 0.35
N LEU A 57 0.41 7.66 0.70
CA LEU A 57 -0.37 8.27 1.79
C LEU A 57 -1.86 8.29 1.45
N GLY A 58 -2.23 8.68 0.22
CA GLY A 58 -3.62 8.69 -0.23
C GLY A 58 -4.29 7.31 -0.21
N ILE A 59 -3.54 6.22 -0.45
CA ILE A 59 -4.08 4.86 -0.30
C ILE A 59 -4.23 4.50 1.19
N ILE A 60 -3.32 4.95 2.05
CA ILE A 60 -3.35 4.64 3.49
C ILE A 60 -4.48 5.39 4.21
N ASP A 61 -4.71 6.66 3.87
CA ASP A 61 -5.76 7.49 4.46
C ASP A 61 -7.15 7.29 3.81
N GLY A 62 -7.19 6.59 2.67
CA GLY A 62 -8.41 6.25 1.95
C GLY A 62 -8.87 7.30 0.93
N ALA A 63 -8.10 8.38 0.71
CA ALA A 63 -8.36 9.35 -0.35
C ALA A 63 -8.27 8.72 -1.76
N ILE A 64 -7.44 7.67 -1.91
CA ILE A 64 -7.32 6.85 -3.12
C ILE A 64 -7.85 5.45 -2.81
N ASP A 65 -9.02 5.11 -3.35
CA ASP A 65 -9.54 3.74 -3.32
C ASP A 65 -9.04 2.95 -4.54
N VAL A 66 -8.12 2.01 -4.29
CA VAL A 66 -7.56 1.12 -5.31
C VAL A 66 -8.56 0.11 -5.87
N ASN A 67 -9.69 -0.09 -5.21
CA ASN A 67 -10.76 -0.97 -5.68
C ASN A 67 -11.85 -0.20 -6.43
N PHE A 68 -11.71 1.11 -6.57
CA PHE A 68 -12.68 1.93 -7.28
C PHE A 68 -12.78 1.46 -8.75
N ASP A 69 -13.98 1.13 -9.19
CA ASP A 69 -14.21 0.68 -10.56
C ASP A 69 -14.10 1.87 -11.52
N CYS A 70 -12.97 1.94 -12.23
CA CYS A 70 -12.73 2.95 -13.26
C CYS A 70 -13.72 2.89 -14.43
N ARG A 71 -14.64 1.91 -14.48
CA ARG A 71 -15.73 1.86 -15.47
C ARG A 71 -16.85 2.86 -15.22
N TYR A 72 -16.98 3.38 -14.00
CA TYR A 72 -17.91 4.47 -13.70
C TYR A 72 -17.11 5.71 -13.36
N PRO A 73 -16.82 6.60 -14.33
CA PRO A 73 -16.26 7.90 -13.98
C PRO A 73 -17.29 8.60 -13.09
N LEU A 74 -16.96 8.75 -11.81
CA LEU A 74 -17.57 9.78 -10.99
C LEU A 74 -17.37 11.07 -11.77
N TYR A 75 -18.45 11.66 -12.29
CA TYR A 75 -18.42 13.01 -12.84
C TYR A 75 -18.04 13.94 -11.68
N LEU A 76 -16.74 14.16 -11.48
CA LEU A 76 -16.21 15.22 -10.63
C LEU A 76 -16.45 16.54 -11.38
N PRO A 77 -17.36 17.44 -10.94
CA PRO A 77 -17.58 18.71 -11.59
C PRO A 77 -16.55 19.74 -11.11
N LEU A 78 -15.28 19.36 -10.98
CA LEU A 78 -14.22 20.19 -10.37
C LEU A 78 -12.97 20.33 -11.23
N VAL A 79 -13.17 20.57 -12.53
CA VAL A 79 -12.29 21.51 -13.26
C VAL A 79 -13.19 22.64 -13.76
N ARG A 80 -13.56 23.53 -12.84
CA ARG A 80 -14.07 24.86 -13.18
C ARG A 80 -13.04 25.90 -12.75
N ARG A 81 -12.52 26.57 -13.78
CA ARG A 81 -11.59 27.70 -13.83
C ARG A 81 -10.11 27.35 -13.76
#